data_AF-A0A8X7MHE2-F1
#
_entry.id   AF-A0A8X7MHE2-F1
#
_cell.length_a   1.000
_cell.length_b   1.000
_cell.length_c   1.000
_cell.angle_alpha   90.00
_cell.angle_beta   90.00
_cell.angle_gamma   90.00
#
_symmetry.space_group_name_H-M   'P 1'
#
loop_
_entity.id
_entity.type
_entity.pdbx_description
1 polymer ?
#
loop_
_entity_poly.entity_id
_entity_poly.type
_entity_poly.pdbx_seq_one_letter_code
_entity_poly.pdbx_strand_id
1 'polypeptide(L)'
;MFKANDVSMGKTTHAGRAASAMTARENGASVAGAKALGGWSDGGAFRSCYDRSFPLDAIWAVAGFNGQDLDSYHVPRSHTKPPQSLLRQLFPWVEEEREKLKERQAANQHASDFALSAFLSCLEWFREVILQDAAVLSLRAYWSEFQFFPTCATFASAEFHQFAAELAKSMKTADSESERQLAQLPKQLGAGVKNALVDFKSDAERRDEEMHKKLDLCIELILRQANTIPTLNT
;
A
#
# COMPACT_ATOMS: atom_id res chain seq x y z
N MET A 1 13.36 3.31 21.18
CA MET A 1 12.21 2.68 20.50
C MET A 1 12.22 1.16 20.66
N PHE A 2 13.11 0.41 20.00
CA PHE A 2 13.08 -1.07 20.04
C PHE A 2 13.25 -1.69 21.44
N LYS A 3 14.26 -1.27 22.21
CA LYS A 3 14.46 -1.73 23.60
C LYS A 3 13.29 -1.37 24.54
N ALA A 4 12.62 -0.25 24.29
CA ALA A 4 11.47 0.18 25.09
C ALA A 4 10.18 -0.61 24.75
N ASN A 5 10.20 -1.41 23.68
CA ASN A 5 9.12 -2.30 23.27
C ASN A 5 9.60 -3.78 23.25
N ASP A 6 10.67 -4.09 23.99
CA ASP A 6 11.25 -5.44 24.09
C ASP A 6 11.64 -6.11 22.76
N VAL A 7 11.96 -5.30 21.74
CA VAL A 7 12.44 -5.78 20.44
C VAL A 7 13.98 -5.84 20.45
N SER A 8 14.53 -7.05 20.34
CA SER A 8 15.98 -7.28 20.19
C SER A 8 16.41 -7.15 18.73
N MET A 9 17.44 -6.33 18.46
CA MET A 9 17.83 -6.00 17.10
C MET A 9 19.32 -5.67 17.00
N GLY A 10 20.05 -6.39 16.13
CA GLY A 10 21.52 -6.24 16.02
C GLY A 10 21.98 -5.05 15.18
N LYS A 11 21.18 -4.58 14.22
CA LYS A 11 21.48 -3.40 13.38
C LYS A 11 20.20 -2.62 13.05
N THR A 12 20.02 -1.47 13.69
CA THR A 12 18.81 -0.64 13.60
C THR A 12 18.51 -0.11 12.20
N THR A 13 19.53 0.19 11.38
CA THR A 13 19.35 0.71 10.01
C THR A 13 18.97 -0.36 8.98
N HIS A 14 19.23 -1.63 9.25
CA HIS A 14 18.94 -2.74 8.32
C HIS A 14 17.64 -3.46 8.63
N ALA A 15 17.13 -3.34 9.85
CA ALA A 15 15.92 -4.02 10.26
C ALA A 15 14.72 -3.65 9.42
N GLY A 16 14.58 -2.37 9.04
CA GLY A 16 13.50 -1.94 8.15
C GLY A 16 13.56 -2.60 6.76
N ARG A 17 14.75 -2.83 6.20
CA ARG A 17 14.88 -3.44 4.86
C ARG A 17 14.46 -4.91 4.86
N ALA A 18 14.99 -5.68 5.81
CA ALA A 18 14.62 -7.09 5.93
C ALA A 18 13.16 -7.23 6.33
N ALA A 19 12.71 -6.46 7.33
CA ALA A 19 11.32 -6.50 7.79
C ALA A 19 10.34 -6.13 6.67
N SER A 20 10.54 -5.03 5.95
CA SER A 20 9.65 -4.64 4.85
C SER A 20 9.59 -5.68 3.74
N ALA A 21 10.72 -6.29 3.37
CA ALA A 21 10.70 -7.34 2.36
C ALA A 21 10.02 -8.62 2.87
N MET A 22 10.24 -9.01 4.14
CA MET A 22 9.55 -10.14 4.74
C MET A 22 8.03 -9.87 4.83
N THR A 23 7.62 -8.72 5.35
CA THR A 23 6.22 -8.30 5.42
C THR A 23 5.56 -8.27 4.04
N ALA A 24 6.23 -7.72 3.02
CA ALA A 24 5.70 -7.75 1.65
C ALA A 24 5.46 -9.19 1.17
N ARG A 25 6.41 -10.11 1.43
CA ARG A 25 6.30 -11.51 1.01
C ARG A 25 5.23 -12.28 1.79
N GLU A 26 5.14 -12.05 3.10
CA GLU A 26 4.10 -12.63 3.98
C GLU A 26 2.71 -12.19 3.55
N ASN A 27 2.56 -10.94 3.13
CA ASN A 27 1.31 -10.39 2.63
C ASN A 27 1.07 -10.64 1.13
N GLY A 28 1.85 -11.54 0.50
CA GLY A 28 1.55 -12.08 -0.83
C GLY A 28 2.20 -11.36 -2.02
N ALA A 29 3.04 -10.35 -1.80
CA ALA A 29 3.78 -9.70 -2.90
C ALA A 29 4.70 -10.68 -3.62
N SER A 30 4.88 -10.52 -4.93
CA SER A 30 5.83 -11.30 -5.72
C SER A 30 7.29 -11.00 -5.35
N VAL A 31 8.23 -11.89 -5.70
CA VAL A 31 9.67 -11.66 -5.47
C VAL A 31 10.13 -10.48 -6.32
N ALA A 32 9.63 -10.39 -7.56
CA ALA A 32 9.92 -9.28 -8.46
C ALA A 32 9.40 -7.96 -7.90
N GLY A 33 8.16 -7.91 -7.41
CA GLY A 33 7.57 -6.73 -6.78
C GLY A 33 8.34 -6.29 -5.54
N ALA A 34 8.70 -7.22 -4.64
CA ALA A 34 9.48 -6.91 -3.46
C ALA A 34 10.89 -6.37 -3.80
N LYS A 35 11.54 -6.93 -4.83
CA LYS A 35 12.82 -6.43 -5.36
C LYS A 35 12.69 -5.05 -5.98
N ALA A 36 11.68 -4.84 -6.82
CA ALA A 36 11.40 -3.56 -7.46
C ALA A 36 11.15 -2.47 -6.42
N LEU A 37 10.34 -2.76 -5.40
CA LEU A 37 10.08 -1.84 -4.28
C LEU A 37 11.34 -1.54 -3.47
N GLY A 38 12.19 -2.55 -3.26
CA GLY A 38 13.49 -2.40 -2.58
C GLY A 38 14.58 -1.75 -3.42
N GLY A 39 14.34 -1.49 -4.70
CA GLY A 39 15.35 -1.00 -5.65
C GLY A 39 16.48 -2.00 -5.90
N TRP A 40 16.20 -3.30 -5.75
CA TRP A 40 17.18 -4.38 -5.93
C TRP A 40 17.18 -4.84 -7.38
N SER A 41 18.31 -4.66 -8.07
CA SER A 41 18.50 -5.20 -9.41
C SER A 41 18.99 -6.64 -9.35
N ASP A 42 18.34 -7.54 -10.08
CA ASP A 42 18.96 -8.80 -10.47
C ASP A 42 19.96 -8.49 -11.58
N GLY A 43 21.24 -8.83 -11.38
CA GLY A 43 22.30 -8.52 -12.33
C GLY A 43 21.94 -9.01 -13.74
N GLY A 44 21.69 -8.07 -14.66
CA GLY A 44 21.21 -8.33 -16.02
C GLY A 44 21.14 -7.05 -16.86
N ALA A 45 20.83 -7.20 -18.16
CA ALA A 45 20.74 -6.08 -19.10
C ALA A 45 19.51 -5.17 -18.87
N PHE A 46 18.48 -5.70 -18.20
CA PHE A 46 17.30 -4.94 -17.79
C PHE A 46 17.62 -4.13 -16.52
N ARG A 47 17.92 -2.84 -16.72
CA ARG A 47 18.19 -1.91 -15.62
C ARG A 47 16.90 -1.38 -15.02
N SER A 48 16.92 -1.07 -13.73
CA SER A 48 15.80 -0.45 -13.00
C SER A 48 15.25 0.83 -13.65
N CYS A 49 16.00 1.50 -14.53
CA CYS A 49 15.53 2.67 -15.27
C CYS A 49 14.48 2.37 -16.35
N TYR A 50 14.30 1.11 -16.75
CA TYR A 50 13.30 0.69 -17.73
C TYR A 50 11.98 0.24 -17.09
N ASP A 51 12.01 -0.12 -15.80
CA ASP A 51 10.79 -0.41 -15.04
C ASP A 51 10.27 0.87 -14.39
N ARG A 52 9.31 1.50 -15.07
CA ARG A 52 8.60 2.68 -14.54
C ARG A 52 7.25 2.33 -13.91
N SER A 53 6.93 1.05 -13.81
CA SER A 53 5.70 0.61 -13.20
C SER A 53 5.88 0.57 -11.68
N PHE A 54 4.86 1.00 -10.94
CA PHE A 54 4.87 0.82 -9.50
C PHE A 54 4.60 -0.66 -9.19
N PRO A 55 5.39 -1.31 -8.32
CA PRO A 55 5.13 -2.68 -7.89
C PRO A 55 3.95 -2.69 -6.91
N LEU A 56 2.72 -2.58 -7.45
CA LEU A 56 1.49 -2.40 -6.68
C LEU A 56 1.26 -3.54 -5.68
N ASP A 57 1.55 -4.77 -6.08
CA ASP A 57 1.50 -5.96 -5.21
C ASP A 57 2.37 -5.78 -3.95
N ALA A 58 3.60 -5.30 -4.14
CA ALA A 58 4.52 -5.06 -3.04
C ALA A 58 4.13 -3.85 -2.20
N ILE A 59 3.74 -2.73 -2.82
CA ILE A 59 3.34 -1.52 -2.08
C ILE A 59 2.14 -1.82 -1.18
N TRP A 60 1.16 -2.61 -1.66
CA TRP A 60 -0.04 -2.93 -0.90
C TRP A 60 0.31 -3.90 0.23
N ALA A 61 1.17 -4.88 -0.08
CA ALA A 61 1.66 -5.84 0.89
C ALA A 61 2.42 -5.20 2.06
N VAL A 62 3.34 -4.25 1.83
CA VAL A 62 3.98 -3.54 2.96
C VAL A 62 3.05 -2.61 3.70
N ALA A 63 1.98 -2.13 3.06
CA ALA A 63 0.94 -1.37 3.74
C ALA A 63 0.01 -2.26 4.61
N GLY A 64 0.22 -3.58 4.60
CA GLY A 64 -0.54 -4.54 5.41
C GLY A 64 -1.74 -5.19 4.70
N PHE A 65 -1.89 -4.96 3.39
CA PHE A 65 -2.98 -5.51 2.58
C PHE A 65 -2.54 -6.74 1.80
N ASN A 66 -3.49 -7.48 1.22
CA ASN A 66 -3.18 -8.63 0.39
C ASN A 66 -2.60 -8.17 -0.98
N GLY A 67 -1.32 -8.42 -1.20
CA GLY A 67 -0.64 -8.09 -2.46
C GLY A 67 -1.09 -8.91 -3.67
N GLN A 68 -1.83 -10.01 -3.46
CA GLN A 68 -2.40 -10.84 -4.54
C GLN A 68 -3.82 -10.44 -4.92
N ASP A 69 -4.48 -9.64 -4.08
CA ASP A 69 -5.88 -9.24 -4.26
C ASP A 69 -5.99 -7.73 -4.01
N LEU A 70 -5.66 -6.95 -5.05
CA LEU A 70 -5.65 -5.49 -4.98
C LEU A 70 -7.04 -4.89 -4.73
N ASP A 71 -8.10 -5.62 -5.10
CA ASP A 71 -9.49 -5.21 -4.91
C ASP A 71 -9.97 -5.42 -3.46
N SER A 72 -9.25 -6.23 -2.67
CA SER A 72 -9.53 -6.44 -1.24
C SER A 72 -9.13 -5.29 -0.33
N TYR A 73 -8.40 -4.29 -0.83
CA TYR A 73 -7.99 -3.13 -0.04
C TYR A 73 -9.21 -2.32 0.40
N HIS A 74 -9.28 -2.07 1.71
CA HIS A 74 -10.35 -1.27 2.30
C HIS A 74 -9.79 -0.42 3.44
N VAL A 75 -10.05 0.89 3.38
CA VAL A 75 -9.72 1.83 4.47
C VAL A 75 -11.03 2.41 5.02
N PRO A 76 -11.53 1.89 6.15
CA PRO A 76 -12.86 2.23 6.67
C PRO A 76 -13.09 3.73 6.85
N ARG A 77 -12.04 4.46 7.26
CA ARG A 77 -12.13 5.90 7.51
C ARG A 77 -12.32 6.75 6.26
N SER A 78 -12.04 6.21 5.07
CA SER A 78 -12.11 6.95 3.81
C SER A 78 -13.54 7.22 3.34
N HIS A 79 -14.53 6.53 3.91
CA HIS A 79 -15.93 6.61 3.50
C HIS A 79 -16.65 7.88 3.99
N THR A 80 -16.10 8.59 4.97
CA THR A 80 -16.66 9.86 5.46
C THR A 80 -15.71 11.01 5.13
N LYS A 81 -16.21 11.96 4.33
CA LYS A 81 -15.45 13.15 3.96
C LYS A 81 -15.51 14.20 5.09
N PRO A 82 -14.37 14.80 5.49
CA PRO A 82 -14.39 15.89 6.45
C PRO A 82 -15.13 17.13 5.91
N PRO A 83 -15.77 17.93 6.77
CA PRO A 83 -16.32 19.23 6.41
C PRO A 83 -15.32 20.16 5.72
N GLN A 84 -15.76 20.90 4.70
CA GLN A 84 -14.91 21.84 3.95
C GLN A 84 -14.33 22.97 4.83
N SER A 85 -15.08 23.37 5.84
CA SER A 85 -14.67 24.28 6.91
C SER A 85 -13.43 23.79 7.65
N LEU A 86 -13.35 22.51 8.00
CA LEU A 86 -12.17 21.91 8.64
C LEU A 86 -11.02 21.72 7.66
N LEU A 87 -11.31 21.26 6.43
CA LEU A 87 -10.28 21.06 5.39
C LEU A 87 -9.49 22.36 5.14
N ARG A 88 -10.17 23.50 5.02
CA ARG A 88 -9.54 24.81 4.75
C ARG A 88 -8.70 25.35 5.90
N GLN A 89 -8.83 24.81 7.11
CA GLN A 89 -7.98 25.21 8.24
C GLN A 89 -6.58 24.59 8.17
N LEU A 90 -6.42 23.47 7.46
CA LEU A 90 -5.13 22.84 7.23
C LEU A 90 -4.50 23.40 5.96
N PHE A 91 -3.26 23.88 6.02
CA PHE A 91 -2.57 24.50 4.88
C PHE A 91 -3.39 25.64 4.21
N PRO A 92 -3.86 26.66 4.94
CA PRO A 92 -4.84 27.64 4.44
C PRO A 92 -4.37 28.48 3.24
N TRP A 93 -3.08 28.43 2.91
CA TRP A 93 -2.44 29.14 1.80
C TRP A 93 -2.52 28.40 0.46
N VAL A 94 -2.94 27.13 0.43
CA VAL A 94 -2.95 26.30 -0.79
C VAL A 94 -3.84 26.91 -1.88
N GLU A 95 -5.00 27.46 -1.51
CA GLU A 95 -5.94 28.09 -2.42
C GLU A 95 -5.33 29.30 -3.12
N GLU A 96 -4.64 30.16 -2.36
CA GLU A 96 -3.95 31.33 -2.90
C GLU A 96 -2.84 30.92 -3.88
N GLU A 97 -2.04 29.90 -3.52
CA GLU A 97 -0.98 29.39 -4.40
C GLU A 97 -1.52 28.72 -5.67
N ARG A 98 -2.70 28.11 -5.62
CA ARG A 98 -3.38 27.60 -6.82
C ARG A 98 -3.79 28.72 -7.75
N GLU A 99 -4.35 29.80 -7.22
CA GLU A 99 -4.72 30.96 -8.05
C GLU A 99 -3.48 31.61 -8.67
N LYS A 100 -2.39 31.80 -7.92
CA LYS A 100 -1.11 32.29 -8.47
C LYS A 100 -0.54 31.38 -9.56
N LEU A 101 -0.68 30.06 -9.42
CA LEU A 101 -0.26 29.12 -10.47
C LEU A 101 -1.13 29.28 -11.74
N LYS A 102 -2.45 29.40 -11.60
CA LYS A 102 -3.36 29.64 -12.72
C LYS A 102 -3.07 30.96 -13.44
N GLU A 103 -2.82 32.03 -12.69
CA GLU A 103 -2.47 33.35 -13.24
C GLU A 103 -1.17 33.28 -14.06
N ARG A 104 -0.14 32.60 -13.55
CA ARG A 104 1.12 32.38 -14.29
C ARG A 104 0.91 31.62 -15.60
N GLN A 105 0.08 30.57 -15.58
CA GLN A 105 -0.25 29.78 -16.77
C GLN A 105 -1.07 30.58 -17.78
N ALA A 106 -1.99 31.45 -17.32
CA ALA A 106 -2.77 32.33 -18.18
C ALA A 106 -1.90 33.41 -18.84
N ALA A 107 -0.92 33.96 -18.10
CA ALA A 107 0.02 34.95 -18.62
C ALA A 107 1.05 34.35 -19.59
N ASN A 108 1.43 33.09 -19.38
CA ASN A 108 2.38 32.38 -20.25
C ASN A 108 2.05 30.89 -20.31
N GLN A 109 1.56 30.43 -21.45
CA GLN A 109 1.22 29.02 -21.70
C GLN A 109 2.40 28.05 -21.49
N HIS A 110 3.65 28.52 -21.54
CA HIS A 110 4.85 27.72 -21.29
C HIS A 110 5.28 27.70 -19.82
N ALA A 111 4.62 28.47 -18.94
CA ALA A 111 4.86 28.47 -17.50
C ALA A 111 4.11 27.31 -16.80
N SER A 112 4.26 26.09 -17.31
CA SER A 112 3.71 24.89 -16.69
C SER A 112 4.60 24.41 -15.53
N ASP A 113 4.08 24.41 -14.31
CA ASP A 113 4.75 23.85 -13.13
C ASP A 113 4.00 22.61 -12.63
N PHE A 114 4.35 21.45 -13.19
CA PHE A 114 3.74 20.17 -12.84
C PHE A 114 4.09 19.73 -11.42
N ALA A 115 5.29 20.07 -10.95
CA ALA A 115 5.74 19.71 -9.61
C ALA A 115 4.93 20.47 -8.55
N LEU A 116 4.74 21.78 -8.73
CA LEU A 116 3.90 22.58 -7.84
C LEU A 116 2.44 22.13 -7.89
N SER A 117 1.90 21.87 -9.08
CA SER A 117 0.52 21.37 -9.23
C SER A 117 0.30 20.05 -8.49
N ALA A 118 1.21 19.09 -8.65
CA ALA A 118 1.16 17.80 -7.98
C ALA A 118 1.35 17.96 -6.45
N PHE A 119 2.25 18.85 -6.02
CA PHE A 119 2.49 19.13 -4.61
C PHE A 119 1.26 19.73 -3.93
N LEU A 120 0.62 20.74 -4.53
CA LEU A 120 -0.62 21.33 -4.01
C LEU A 120 -1.76 20.30 -3.96
N SER A 121 -1.81 19.36 -4.92
CA SER A 121 -2.80 18.27 -4.92
C SER A 121 -2.54 17.27 -3.79
N CYS A 122 -1.27 16.97 -3.54
CA CYS A 122 -0.84 16.14 -2.42
C CYS A 122 -1.20 16.75 -1.06
N LEU A 123 -1.00 18.06 -0.89
CA LEU A 123 -1.38 18.76 0.34
C LEU A 123 -2.88 18.72 0.60
N GLU A 124 -3.71 18.90 -0.44
CA GLU A 124 -5.16 18.79 -0.30
C GLU A 124 -5.60 17.38 0.11
N TRP A 125 -4.99 16.36 -0.50
CA TRP A 125 -5.23 14.97 -0.10
C TRP A 125 -4.80 14.73 1.36
N PHE A 126 -3.68 15.31 1.80
CA PHE A 126 -3.26 15.24 3.20
C PHE A 126 -4.20 15.92 4.16
N ARG A 127 -4.91 17.00 3.78
CA ARG A 127 -5.94 17.60 4.66
C ARG A 127 -6.99 16.57 5.05
N GLU A 128 -7.45 15.80 4.07
CA GLU A 128 -8.44 14.75 4.29
C GLU A 128 -7.89 13.63 5.18
N VAL A 129 -6.72 13.10 4.82
CA VAL A 129 -6.07 12.01 5.56
C VAL A 129 -5.80 12.40 7.01
N ILE A 130 -5.23 13.59 7.25
CA ILE A 130 -4.91 14.09 8.59
C ILE A 130 -6.18 14.23 9.42
N LEU A 131 -7.26 14.81 8.87
CA LEU A 131 -8.52 14.97 9.62
C LEU A 131 -9.15 13.62 9.96
N GLN A 132 -9.18 12.68 9.01
CA GLN A 132 -9.73 11.34 9.25
C GLN A 132 -8.90 10.57 10.28
N ASP A 133 -7.57 10.58 10.17
CA ASP A 133 -6.69 9.89 11.12
C ASP A 133 -6.75 10.53 12.51
N ALA A 134 -6.73 11.86 12.59
CA ALA A 134 -6.90 12.59 13.85
C ALA A 134 -8.26 12.28 14.50
N ALA A 135 -9.33 12.22 13.71
CA ALA A 135 -10.66 11.86 14.19
C ALA A 135 -10.67 10.45 14.81
N VAL A 136 -10.06 9.45 14.15
CA VAL A 136 -9.93 8.09 14.70
C VAL A 136 -9.07 8.08 15.98
N LEU A 137 -7.97 8.81 16.00
CA LEU A 137 -7.10 8.92 17.17
C LEU A 137 -7.78 9.64 18.35
N SER A 138 -8.66 10.60 18.08
CA SER A 138 -9.39 11.36 19.11
C SER A 138 -10.33 10.52 19.96
N LEU A 139 -10.69 9.33 19.48
CA LEU A 139 -11.51 8.36 20.19
C LEU A 139 -10.71 7.49 21.16
N ARG A 140 -9.37 7.60 21.17
CA ARG A 140 -8.49 6.79 22.01
C ARG A 140 -8.28 7.47 23.37
N ALA A 141 -8.14 6.66 24.42
CA ALA A 141 -7.98 7.15 25.80
C ALA A 141 -6.76 8.07 25.98
N TYR A 142 -5.70 7.85 25.19
CA TYR A 142 -4.46 8.61 25.21
C TYR A 142 -4.48 9.84 24.27
N TRP A 143 -5.63 10.27 23.74
CA TRP A 143 -5.72 11.45 22.87
C TRP A 143 -5.08 12.70 23.51
N SER A 144 -5.29 12.88 24.80
CA SER A 144 -4.74 14.00 25.59
C SER A 144 -3.21 13.96 25.72
N GLU A 145 -2.57 12.82 25.48
CA GLU A 145 -1.10 12.69 25.50
C GLU A 145 -0.46 13.27 24.23
N PHE A 146 -1.20 13.34 23.12
CA PHE A 146 -0.72 13.93 21.87
C PHE A 146 -0.77 15.45 21.90
N GLN A 147 0.14 16.09 22.63
CA GLN A 147 0.20 17.56 22.83
C GLN A 147 -0.14 18.42 21.60
N PHE A 148 0.26 18.02 20.38
CA PHE A 148 0.02 18.79 19.15
C PHE A 148 -1.46 18.88 18.75
N PHE A 149 -2.25 17.80 18.86
CA PHE A 149 -3.62 17.82 18.34
C PHE A 149 -4.57 18.65 19.22
N PRO A 150 -4.69 18.42 20.55
CA PRO A 150 -5.60 19.18 21.41
C PRO A 150 -5.25 20.67 21.54
N THR A 151 -4.00 21.07 21.23
CA THR A 151 -3.58 22.48 21.28
C THR A 151 -3.85 23.24 19.98
N CYS A 152 -4.12 22.54 18.89
CA CYS A 152 -4.47 23.15 17.61
C CYS A 152 -5.99 23.41 17.54
N ALA A 153 -6.36 24.66 17.24
CA ALA A 153 -7.76 25.11 17.24
C ALA A 153 -8.67 24.26 16.35
N THR A 154 -8.17 23.75 15.22
CA THR A 154 -8.91 22.87 14.31
C THR A 154 -9.37 21.59 15.02
N PHE A 155 -8.47 20.90 15.71
CA PHE A 155 -8.77 19.62 16.35
C PHE A 155 -9.36 19.75 17.76
N ALA A 156 -9.34 20.95 18.35
CA ALA A 156 -10.06 21.29 19.57
C ALA A 156 -11.51 21.75 19.31
N SER A 157 -11.87 21.99 18.04
CA SER A 157 -13.18 22.56 17.68
C SER A 157 -14.33 21.57 17.87
N ALA A 158 -15.51 22.08 18.23
CA ALA A 158 -16.72 21.26 18.33
C ALA A 158 -17.09 20.59 16.99
N GLU A 159 -16.85 21.28 15.87
CA GLU A 159 -17.08 20.75 14.52
C GLU A 159 -16.20 19.53 14.23
N PHE A 160 -14.93 19.55 14.62
CA PHE A 160 -14.04 18.39 14.49
C PHE A 160 -14.52 17.22 15.34
N HIS A 161 -14.90 17.45 16.59
CA HIS A 161 -15.41 16.39 17.46
C HIS A 161 -16.74 15.79 16.97
N GLN A 162 -17.59 16.61 16.36
CA GLN A 162 -18.80 16.13 15.69
C GLN A 162 -18.43 15.22 14.49
N PHE A 163 -17.53 15.68 13.62
CA PHE A 163 -17.04 14.87 12.50
C PHE A 163 -16.44 13.54 12.98
N ALA A 164 -15.66 13.55 14.07
CA ALA A 164 -15.08 12.33 14.63
C ALA A 164 -16.14 11.34 15.12
N ALA A 165 -17.22 11.83 15.75
CA ALA A 165 -18.34 10.98 16.17
C ALA A 165 -19.10 10.39 14.97
N GLU A 166 -19.32 11.18 13.91
CA GLU A 166 -19.98 10.74 12.67
C GLU A 166 -19.14 9.68 11.94
N LEU A 167 -17.83 9.92 11.79
CA LEU A 167 -16.88 8.97 11.21
C LEU A 167 -16.88 7.65 11.98
N ALA A 168 -16.83 7.71 13.31
CA ALA A 168 -16.86 6.52 14.17
C ALA A 168 -18.13 5.69 13.98
N LYS A 169 -19.27 6.37 13.84
CA LYS A 169 -20.57 5.72 13.56
C LYS A 169 -20.54 5.06 12.18
N SER A 170 -20.06 5.76 11.15
CA SER A 170 -19.95 5.24 9.79
C SER A 170 -19.09 3.99 9.71
N MET A 171 -17.92 4.01 10.35
CA MET A 171 -17.01 2.86 10.40
C MET A 171 -17.68 1.64 11.06
N LYS A 172 -18.32 1.82 12.23
CA LYS A 172 -19.04 0.74 12.90
C LYS A 172 -20.19 0.17 12.05
N THR A 173 -20.91 1.02 11.33
CA THR A 173 -21.98 0.58 10.43
C THR A 173 -21.43 -0.25 9.28
N ALA A 174 -20.36 0.20 8.63
CA ALA A 174 -19.72 -0.53 7.53
C ALA A 174 -19.20 -1.91 7.98
N ASP A 175 -18.58 -1.99 9.15
CA ASP A 175 -18.12 -3.26 9.73
C ASP A 175 -19.31 -4.19 9.99
N SER A 176 -20.38 -3.68 10.61
CA SER A 176 -21.58 -4.48 10.90
C SER A 176 -22.33 -4.94 9.65
N GLU A 177 -22.30 -4.16 8.57
CA GLU A 177 -22.88 -4.54 7.28
C GLU A 177 -22.06 -5.65 6.62
N SER A 178 -20.73 -5.51 6.64
CA SER A 178 -19.80 -6.52 6.15
C SER A 178 -19.97 -7.85 6.90
N GLU A 179 -20.08 -7.80 8.22
CA GLU A 179 -20.38 -8.96 9.08
C GLU A 179 -21.74 -9.59 8.74
N ARG A 180 -22.78 -8.77 8.51
CA ARG A 180 -24.11 -9.27 8.09
C ARG A 180 -24.07 -9.93 6.73
N GLN A 181 -23.38 -9.34 5.75
CA GLN A 181 -23.23 -9.92 4.42
C GLN A 181 -22.49 -11.26 4.49
N LEU A 182 -21.41 -11.35 5.28
CA LEU A 182 -20.69 -12.59 5.53
C LEU A 182 -21.57 -13.65 6.21
N ALA A 183 -22.40 -13.26 7.19
CA ALA A 183 -23.31 -14.17 7.89
C ALA A 183 -24.48 -14.67 7.02
N GLN A 184 -24.86 -13.90 5.99
CA GLN A 184 -25.90 -14.25 5.02
C GLN A 184 -25.40 -15.09 3.85
N LEU A 185 -24.08 -15.25 3.69
CA LEU A 185 -23.54 -16.18 2.70
C LEU A 185 -24.04 -17.60 3.02
N PRO A 186 -24.64 -18.30 2.03
CA PRO A 186 -25.09 -19.67 2.24
C PRO A 186 -23.92 -20.51 2.75
N LYS A 187 -24.13 -21.30 3.81
CA LYS A 187 -23.09 -22.19 4.38
C LYS A 187 -22.46 -23.12 3.32
N GLN A 188 -23.19 -23.41 2.24
CA GLN A 188 -22.73 -24.18 1.08
C GLN A 188 -21.83 -23.38 0.12
N LEU A 189 -21.98 -22.06 0.04
CA LEU A 189 -21.08 -21.19 -0.72
C LEU A 189 -19.71 -21.09 -0.02
N GLY A 190 -19.68 -21.05 1.32
CA GLY A 190 -18.42 -21.05 2.08
C GLY A 190 -17.61 -22.34 1.89
N ALA A 191 -18.26 -23.50 1.88
CA ALA A 191 -17.60 -24.78 1.59
C ALA A 191 -17.22 -24.92 0.11
N GLY A 192 -18.10 -24.50 -0.81
CA GLY A 192 -17.85 -24.54 -2.25
C GLY A 192 -16.73 -23.61 -2.69
N VAL A 193 -16.69 -22.37 -2.18
CA VAL A 193 -15.61 -21.39 -2.44
C VAL A 193 -14.31 -21.82 -1.78
N LYS A 194 -14.36 -22.34 -0.55
CA LYS A 194 -13.16 -22.88 0.11
C LYS A 194 -12.60 -24.09 -0.64
N ASN A 195 -13.44 -25.01 -1.10
CA ASN A 195 -13.03 -26.16 -1.90
C ASN A 195 -12.52 -25.70 -3.27
N ALA A 196 -13.20 -24.78 -3.95
CA ALA A 196 -12.72 -24.22 -5.20
C ALA A 196 -11.38 -23.48 -5.05
N LEU A 197 -11.17 -22.73 -3.96
CA LEU A 197 -9.89 -22.06 -3.66
C LEU A 197 -8.78 -23.08 -3.36
N VAL A 198 -9.09 -24.16 -2.65
CA VAL A 198 -8.15 -25.27 -2.41
C VAL A 198 -7.82 -25.99 -3.73
N ASP A 199 -8.82 -26.23 -4.58
CA ASP A 199 -8.65 -26.85 -5.88
C ASP A 199 -7.81 -25.95 -6.81
N PHE A 200 -8.11 -24.64 -6.89
CA PHE A 200 -7.30 -23.67 -7.65
C PHE A 200 -5.86 -23.59 -7.14
N LYS A 201 -5.65 -23.62 -5.82
CA LYS A 201 -4.31 -23.60 -5.24
C LYS A 201 -3.54 -24.88 -5.55
N SER A 202 -4.17 -26.04 -5.40
CA SER A 202 -3.53 -27.32 -5.70
C SER A 202 -3.24 -27.49 -7.20
N ASP A 203 -4.11 -26.99 -8.09
CA ASP A 203 -3.85 -26.98 -9.53
C ASP A 203 -2.73 -26.00 -9.91
N ALA A 204 -2.63 -24.86 -9.23
CA ALA A 204 -1.52 -23.92 -9.43
C ALA A 204 -0.19 -24.52 -8.98
N GLU A 205 -0.15 -25.16 -7.80
CA GLU A 205 1.03 -25.88 -7.28
C GLU A 205 1.44 -27.03 -8.21
N ARG A 206 0.47 -27.79 -8.72
CA ARG A 206 0.73 -28.87 -9.69
C ARG A 206 1.31 -28.34 -11.00
N ARG A 207 0.80 -27.22 -11.53
CA ARG A 207 1.34 -26.57 -12.72
C ARG A 207 2.76 -26.05 -12.49
N ASP A 208 3.03 -25.51 -11.31
CA ASP A 208 4.36 -25.03 -10.94
C ASP A 208 5.36 -26.18 -10.83
N GLU A 209 5.00 -27.30 -10.18
CA GLU A 209 5.83 -28.50 -10.14
C GLU A 209 6.07 -29.09 -11.54
N GLU A 210 5.05 -29.12 -12.39
CA GLU A 210 5.18 -29.65 -13.75
C GLU A 210 6.06 -28.74 -14.61
N MET A 211 6.00 -27.42 -14.40
CA MET A 211 6.89 -26.44 -15.02
C MET A 211 8.33 -26.60 -14.53
N HIS A 212 8.55 -26.79 -13.23
CA HIS A 212 9.88 -27.03 -12.66
C HIS A 212 10.50 -28.33 -13.21
N LYS A 213 9.72 -29.42 -13.30
CA LYS A 213 10.18 -30.68 -13.93
C LYS A 213 10.56 -30.50 -15.40
N LYS A 214 9.78 -29.73 -16.16
CA LYS A 214 10.09 -29.42 -17.57
C LYS A 214 11.36 -28.57 -17.67
N LEU A 215 11.57 -27.62 -16.76
CA LEU A 215 12.76 -26.79 -16.70
C LEU A 215 14.02 -27.63 -16.39
N ASP A 216 13.94 -28.54 -15.41
CA ASP A 216 15.04 -29.44 -15.07
C ASP A 216 15.41 -30.35 -16.25
N LEU A 217 14.39 -30.87 -16.97
CA LEU A 217 14.61 -31.67 -18.17
C LEU A 217 15.30 -30.88 -19.29
N CYS A 218 14.89 -29.62 -19.49
CA CYS A 218 15.55 -28.73 -20.45
C CYS A 218 17.00 -28.44 -20.05
N ILE A 219 17.27 -28.20 -18.77
CA ILE A 219 18.63 -27.98 -18.25
C ILE A 219 19.49 -29.23 -18.48
N GLU A 220 18.99 -30.43 -18.18
CA GLU A 220 19.71 -31.69 -18.45
C GLU A 220 20.02 -31.88 -19.94
N LEU A 221 19.07 -31.59 -20.82
CA LEU A 221 19.24 -31.71 -22.27
C LEU A 221 20.31 -30.74 -22.79
N ILE A 222 20.32 -29.50 -22.29
CA ILE A 222 21.33 -28.49 -22.63
C ILE A 222 22.71 -28.93 -22.13
N LEU A 223 22.82 -29.43 -20.90
CA LEU A 223 24.09 -29.94 -20.35
C LEU A 223 24.62 -31.15 -21.13
N ARG A 224 23.74 -32.06 -21.57
CA ARG A 224 24.13 -33.20 -22.42
C ARG A 224 24.62 -32.76 -23.80
N GLN A 225 23.95 -31.78 -24.42
CA GLN A 225 24.38 -31.22 -25.70
C GLN A 225 25.71 -30.47 -25.58
N ALA A 226 25.94 -29.73 -24.49
CA ALA A 226 27.22 -29.06 -24.23
C ALA A 226 28.38 -30.06 -24.05
N ASN A 227 28.12 -31.22 -23.44
CA ASN A 227 29.12 -32.29 -23.27
C ASN A 227 29.34 -33.18 -24.51
N THR A 228 28.59 -32.98 -25.59
CA THR A 228 28.77 -33.71 -26.87
C THR A 228 29.45 -32.90 -27.97
N ILE A 229 29.82 -31.64 -27.71
CA ILE A 229 30.62 -30.85 -28.64
C ILE A 229 32.09 -31.33 -28.53
N PRO A 230 32.70 -31.90 -29.59
CA PRO A 230 34.10 -32.29 -29.55
C PRO A 230 34.94 -31.02 -29.40
N THR A 231 35.90 -31.04 -28.47
CA THR A 231 36.98 -30.05 -28.43
C THR A 231 37.75 -30.09 -29.75
N LEU A 232 37.44 -29.16 -30.65
CA LEU A 232 38.29 -28.79 -31.78
C LEU A 232 39.52 -28.10 -31.19
N ASN A 233 40.52 -28.91 -30.83
CA ASN A 233 41.87 -28.43 -30.63
C ASN A 233 42.50 -28.14 -31.99
N THR A 234 43.05 -26.93 -32.06
CA THR A 234 44.01 -26.40 -33.05
C THR A 234 45.10 -27.37 -33.44
#